data_AF-A0AAD1SL67-F1
#
_entry.id   AF-A0AAD1SL67-F1
#
_cell.length_a   1.000
_cell.length_b   1.000
_cell.length_c   1.000
_cell.angle_alpha   90.00
_cell.angle_beta   90.00
_cell.angle_gamma   90.00
#
_symmetry.space_group_name_H-M   'P 1'
#
loop_
_entity.id
_entity.type
_entity.pdbx_description
1 polymer ?
#
loop_
_entity_poly.entity_id
_entity_poly.type
_entity_poly.pdbx_seq_one_letter_code
_entity_poly.pdbx_strand_id
1 'polypeptide(L)' 'EAISKDIIDQTLKTYLIKKHRIMPTFYILPKIHKRLVDPTGRPIVANSESALQPLSVFVDRMLQPFV' A
#
# COMPACT_ATOMS: atom_id res chain seq x y z
N GLU A 1 -20.23 -7.63 -8.13
CA GLU A 1 -19.71 -8.31 -9.33
C GLU A 1 -18.83 -9.52 -9.02
N ALA A 2 -17.73 -9.42 -8.27
CA ALA A 2 -16.89 -10.60 -7.97
C ALA A 2 -17.52 -11.60 -6.97
N ILE A 3 -18.19 -11.12 -5.92
CA ILE A 3 -18.90 -11.97 -4.93
C ILE A 3 -20.11 -12.65 -5.58
N SER A 4 -20.85 -11.91 -6.41
CA SER A 4 -22.00 -12.46 -7.14
C SER A 4 -21.59 -13.54 -8.15
N LYS A 5 -20.30 -13.66 -8.47
CA LYS A 5 -19.73 -14.69 -9.34
C LYS A 5 -18.99 -15.77 -8.54
N ASP A 6 -19.08 -15.76 -7.21
CA ASP A 6 -18.39 -16.70 -6.30
C ASP A 6 -16.87 -16.77 -6.50
N ILE A 7 -16.27 -15.68 -6.99
CA ILE A 7 -14.82 -15.57 -7.22
C ILE A 7 -14.09 -15.27 -5.90
N ILE A 8 -14.77 -14.59 -4.96
CA ILE A 8 -14.18 -14.16 -3.68
C ILE A 8 -15.14 -14.40 -2.53
N ASP A 9 -14.60 -14.90 -1.43
CA ASP A 9 -15.33 -15.09 -0.18
C ASP A 9 -15.66 -13.77 0.52
N GLN A 10 -16.67 -13.81 1.40
CA GLN A 10 -17.06 -12.66 2.22
C GLN A 10 -15.93 -12.19 3.16
N THR A 11 -15.12 -13.13 3.66
CA THR A 11 -13.93 -12.82 4.47
C THR A 11 -12.90 -12.07 3.64
N LEU A 12 -12.63 -12.54 2.42
CA LEU A 12 -11.69 -11.91 1.50
C LEU A 12 -12.15 -10.53 1.08
N LYS A 13 -13.45 -10.36 0.79
CA LYS A 13 -14.06 -9.03 0.57
C LYS A 13 -13.79 -8.09 1.73
N THR A 14 -14.03 -8.53 2.95
CA THR A 14 -13.88 -7.69 4.15
C THR A 14 -12.42 -7.30 4.36
N TYR A 15 -11.48 -8.19 4.03
CA TYR A 15 -10.06 -7.89 4.04
C TYR A 15 -9.67 -6.87 2.94
N LEU A 16 -10.16 -7.06 1.71
CA LEU A 16 -9.83 -6.22 0.56
C LEU A 16 -10.45 -4.82 0.65
N ILE A 17 -11.63 -4.68 1.26
CA ILE A 17 -12.34 -3.41 1.39
C ILE A 17 -12.02 -2.76 2.73
N LYS A 18 -11.20 -1.71 2.70
CA LYS A 18 -10.87 -0.92 3.88
C LYS A 18 -11.94 0.14 4.17
N LYS A 19 -12.57 0.08 5.35
CA LYS A 19 -13.64 1.03 5.77
C LYS A 19 -13.13 2.47 5.93
N HIS A 20 -11.97 2.63 6.56
CA HIS A 20 -11.32 3.92 6.74
C HIS A 20 -10.03 3.93 5.93
N ARG A 21 -10.01 4.77 4.89
CA ARG A 21 -8.89 4.84 3.94
C ARG A 21 -8.08 6.08 4.25
N ILE A 22 -6.76 5.93 4.28
CA ILE A 22 -5.84 7.08 4.32
C ILE A 22 -5.57 7.51 2.88
N MET A 23 -5.69 8.81 2.63
CA MET A 23 -5.36 9.37 1.31
C MET A 23 -3.83 9.37 1.16
N PRO A 24 -3.28 8.83 0.05
CA PRO A 24 -1.84 8.88 -0.17
C PRO A 24 -1.36 10.33 -0.16
N THR A 25 -0.32 10.60 0.64
CA THR A 25 0.22 11.96 0.79
C THR A 25 1.61 12.04 0.19
N PHE A 26 1.87 13.06 -0.62
CA PHE A 26 3.22 13.34 -1.09
C PHE A 26 4.04 13.93 0.05
N TYR A 27 5.22 13.37 0.28
CA TYR A 27 6.16 13.86 1.26
C TYR A 27 7.57 13.87 0.70
N ILE A 28 8.37 14.83 1.14
CA ILE A 28 9.79 14.87 0.83
C ILE A 28 10.49 14.16 1.97
N LEU A 29 11.05 12.98 1.70
CA LEU A 29 11.88 12.29 2.68
C LEU A 29 13.24 12.97 2.74
N PRO A 30 13.62 13.58 3.87
CA PRO A 30 14.96 14.11 4.04
C PRO A 30 15.95 12.95 4.00
N LYS A 31 17.01 13.09 3.20
CA LYS A 31 18.08 12.11 3.22
C LYS A 31 18.83 12.25 4.53
N ILE A 32 18.92 11.16 5.31
CA ILE A 32 19.74 11.16 6.53
C ILE A 32 21.21 11.19 6.10
N HIS A 33 21.84 12.36 6.20
CA HIS A 33 23.25 12.57 5.85
C HIS A 33 24.00 13.19 7.03
N LYS A 34 25.30 12.89 7.16
CA LYS A 34 26.17 13.43 8.22
C LYS A 34 26.71 14.85 7.93
N ARG A 35 26.29 15.47 6.82
CA ARG A 35 26.81 16.79 6.39
C ARG A 35 25.89 17.91 6.88
N LEU A 36 26.46 19.08 7.14
CA LEU A 36 25.77 20.30 7.62
C LEU A 36 24.84 20.98 6.60
N VAL A 37 24.80 20.51 5.35
CA VAL A 37 23.99 21.08 4.26
C VAL A 37 22.80 20.18 4.02
N ASP A 38 21.59 20.74 4.04
CA ASP A 38 20.35 20.02 3.80
C ASP A 38 20.38 19.34 2.41
N PRO A 39 20.35 18.01 2.36
CA PRO A 39 20.37 17.31 1.09
C PRO A 39 19.04 17.42 0.37
N THR A 40 19.10 17.45 -0.96
CA THR A 40 17.90 17.36 -1.80
C THR A 40 17.09 16.15 -1.39
N GLY A 41 15.90 16.39 -0.83
CA GLY A 41 15.03 15.32 -0.36
C GLY A 41 14.50 14.48 -1.52
N ARG A 42 14.04 13.27 -1.21
CA ARG A 42 13.41 12.41 -2.21
C ARG A 42 11.89 12.55 -2.12
N PRO A 43 11.19 12.97 -3.19
CA PRO A 43 9.74 12.92 -3.20
C PRO A 43 9.31 11.45 -3.12
N ILE A 44 8.44 11.14 -2.17
CA ILE A 44 7.85 9.83 -2.02
C ILE A 44 6.36 9.95 -1.68
N VAL A 45 5.64 8.86 -1.91
CA VAL A 45 4.20 8.77 -1.66
C VAL A 45 4.00 7.92 -0.42
N ALA A 46 3.38 8.49 0.61
CA ALA A 46 3.02 7.77 1.83
C ALA A 46 1.76 7.00 1.51
N ASN A 47 1.94 5.73 1.17
CA ASN A 47 0.87 4.81 0.78
C ASN A 47 0.50 3.83 1.90
N SER A 48 1.14 3.93 3.06
CA SER A 48 0.79 3.11 4.22
C SER A 48 -0.69 3.28 4.53
N GLU A 49 -1.38 2.17 4.73
CA GLU A 49 -2.79 2.18 5.11
C GLU A 49 -3.77 2.76 4.08
N SER A 50 -3.35 2.89 2.83
CA SER A 50 -4.21 3.36 1.75
C SER A 50 -5.30 2.37 1.35
N ALA A 51 -6.16 2.84 0.44
CA ALA A 51 -7.27 2.09 -0.13
C ALA A 51 -6.91 0.69 -0.66
N LEU A 52 -5.76 0.57 -1.32
CA LEU A 52 -5.39 -0.62 -2.09
C LEU A 52 -4.28 -1.45 -1.43
N GLN A 53 -3.79 -1.03 -0.26
CA GLN A 53 -2.74 -1.77 0.45
C GLN A 53 -3.10 -3.25 0.69
N PRO A 54 -4.32 -3.62 1.13
CA PRO A 54 -4.66 -5.03 1.33
C PRO A 54 -4.60 -5.85 0.03
N LEU A 55 -4.98 -5.25 -1.10
CA LEU A 55 -4.88 -5.90 -2.40
C LEU A 55 -3.42 -6.13 -2.80
N SER A 56 -2.55 -5.13 -2.62
CA SER A 56 -1.12 -5.28 -2.91
C SER A 56 -0.48 -6.38 -2.06
N VAL A 57 -0.79 -6.43 -0.75
CA VAL A 57 -0.31 -7.47 0.17
C VAL A 57 -0.84 -8.85 -0.22
N PHE A 58 -2.12 -8.94 -0.60
CA PHE A 58 -2.72 -10.19 -1.07
C PHE A 58 -2.00 -10.72 -2.33
N VAL A 59 -1.80 -9.87 -3.34
CA VAL A 59 -1.09 -10.24 -4.57
C VAL A 59 0.34 -10.67 -4.27
N ASP A 60 1.07 -9.91 -3.45
CA ASP A 60 2.44 -10.26 -3.05
C ASP A 60 2.49 -11.65 -2.40
N ARG A 61 1.60 -11.92 -1.43
CA ARG A 61 1.50 -13.24 -0.79
C ARG A 61 1.17 -14.37 -1.76
N MET A 62 0.33 -14.12 -2.77
CA MET A 62 0.00 -15.12 -3.78
C MET A 62 1.13 -15.36 -4.77
N LEU A 63 1.98 -14.35 -5.01
CA LEU A 63 3.13 -14.45 -5.91
C LEU A 63 4.38 -15.00 -5.22
N GLN A 64 4.52 -14.87 -3.90
CA GLN A 64 5.66 -15.38 -3.12
C GLN A 64 6.08 -16.83 -3.43
N PRO A 65 5.17 -17.79 -3.66
CA PRO A 65 5.57 -19.16 -4.03
C PRO A 65 6.20 -19.29 -5.43
N PHE A 66 6.09 -18.26 -6.27
CA PHE A 66 6.50 -18.26 -7.67
C PHE A 66 7.70 -17.33 -7.96
N VAL A 67 8.26 -16.69 -6.92
CA VAL A 67 9.39 -15.75 -7.00
C VAL A 67 10.52 -16.21 -6.11
#